data_AF-A0A949RQ51-F1
#
_entry.id   AF-A0A949RQ51-F1
#
_cell.length_a   1.000
_cell.length_b   1.000
_cell.length_c   1.000
_cell.angle_alpha   90.00
_cell.angle_beta   90.00
_cell.angle_gamma   90.00
#
_symmetry.space_group_name_H-M   'P 1'
#
loop_
_entity.id
_entity.type
_entity.pdbx_description
1 polymer ?
#
loop_
_entity_poly.entity_id
_entity_poly.type
_entity_poly.pdbx_seq_one_letter_code
_entity_poly.pdbx_strand_id
1 'polypeptide(L)'
;MIEAKSEKLWNYISRDAKVERVATGFGFVEGPVFSRLGFLLFSDLRQERIFRWERGKLTVFRDKSNHANGLTFDHQGRLLTCEKGRVTRTEKNGAITVLAGEGLEGPNDLVYAIDGSLYFTDFPKGRVYQVTRERSGVGGTADKGTVRVVSEDGEGPNGVALAPKQQKLYVADYRKKLIRVYGIKADGTLEKGRDFANAQGDGLKTDEAGNVWVADGEKGVTVFDPNGEMLGIVNTPEAPANLNWGGGFRGLYITARTSVYHVPSKVNGTRTF
;
A
#
# COMPACT_ATOMS: atom_id res chain seq x y z
N MET A 1 -17.87 2.84 13.52
CA MET A 1 -18.36 4.23 13.65
C MET A 1 -17.52 5.09 12.71
N ILE A 2 -18.04 6.23 12.24
CA ILE A 2 -17.26 7.17 11.44
C ILE A 2 -17.31 8.51 12.16
N GLU A 3 -16.14 9.03 12.51
CA GLU A 3 -15.97 10.28 13.24
C GLU A 3 -15.50 11.37 12.29
N ALA A 4 -16.35 12.34 11.98
CA ALA A 4 -15.95 13.50 11.19
C ALA A 4 -15.28 14.57 12.07
N LYS A 5 -14.19 15.13 11.55
CA LYS A 5 -13.57 16.38 12.02
C LYS A 5 -13.83 17.54 11.06
N SER A 6 -14.28 17.24 9.85
CA SER A 6 -14.69 18.20 8.82
C SER A 6 -15.89 17.66 8.03
N GLU A 7 -16.85 18.53 7.67
CA GLU A 7 -17.96 18.17 6.77
C GLU A 7 -17.47 17.66 5.41
N LYS A 8 -16.26 18.05 4.98
CA LYS A 8 -15.64 17.57 3.73
C LYS A 8 -15.51 16.04 3.69
N LEU A 9 -15.40 15.36 4.84
CA LEU A 9 -15.29 13.89 4.89
C LEU A 9 -16.46 13.21 4.17
N TRP A 10 -17.67 13.77 4.28
CA TRP A 10 -18.89 13.18 3.76
C TRP A 10 -19.00 13.18 2.24
N ASN A 11 -18.09 13.87 1.56
CA ASN A 11 -17.92 13.78 0.10
C ASN A 11 -17.30 12.43 -0.31
N TYR A 12 -16.56 11.77 0.59
CA TYR A 12 -15.75 10.59 0.27
C TYR A 12 -16.26 9.30 0.93
N ILE A 13 -17.08 9.42 1.97
CA ILE A 13 -17.72 8.28 2.65
C ILE A 13 -19.15 8.65 3.09
N SER A 14 -20.05 7.68 3.14
CA SER A 14 -21.42 7.93 3.60
C SER A 14 -21.50 8.01 5.13
N ARG A 15 -22.43 8.82 5.65
CA ARG A 15 -22.67 8.98 7.09
C ARG A 15 -23.15 7.67 7.74
N ASP A 16 -23.87 6.86 6.97
CA ASP A 16 -24.43 5.57 7.37
C ASP A 16 -23.57 4.38 6.90
N ALA A 17 -22.38 4.63 6.34
CA ALA A 17 -21.50 3.56 5.89
C ALA A 17 -21.09 2.67 7.07
N LYS A 18 -21.19 1.35 6.87
CA LYS A 18 -20.86 0.34 7.86
C LYS A 18 -19.56 -0.35 7.49
N VAL A 19 -18.72 -0.56 8.50
CA VAL A 19 -17.52 -1.38 8.38
C VAL A 19 -17.92 -2.83 8.66
N GLU A 20 -17.84 -3.67 7.65
CA GLU A 20 -18.29 -5.06 7.68
C GLU A 20 -17.09 -6.00 7.59
N ARG A 21 -17.09 -7.07 8.40
CA ARG A 21 -16.03 -8.09 8.34
C ARG A 21 -16.31 -9.06 7.20
N VAL A 22 -15.37 -9.18 6.25
CA VAL A 22 -15.52 -10.04 5.07
C VAL A 22 -14.72 -11.34 5.16
N ALA A 23 -13.70 -11.39 6.01
CA ALA A 23 -12.93 -12.60 6.32
C ALA A 23 -12.26 -12.47 7.71
N THR A 24 -11.99 -13.60 8.37
CA THR A 24 -11.36 -13.66 9.70
C THR A 24 -10.67 -15.01 9.92
N GLY A 25 -9.98 -15.19 11.05
CA GLY A 25 -9.23 -16.40 11.39
C GLY A 25 -7.77 -16.38 10.93
N PHE A 26 -7.23 -15.18 10.70
CA PHE A 26 -5.85 -14.97 10.27
C PHE A 26 -4.92 -14.69 11.46
N GLY A 27 -3.61 -14.76 11.23
CA GLY A 27 -2.61 -14.44 12.25
C GLY A 27 -2.26 -12.96 12.31
N PHE A 28 -1.76 -12.39 11.19
CA PHE A 28 -1.58 -10.94 11.06
C PHE A 28 -1.66 -10.54 9.58
N VAL A 29 -2.80 -10.00 9.16
CA VAL A 29 -3.06 -9.65 7.75
C VAL A 29 -2.52 -8.30 7.35
N GLU A 30 -1.97 -8.24 6.14
CA GLU A 30 -1.27 -7.08 5.58
C GLU A 30 -1.51 -6.94 4.07
N GLY A 31 -1.00 -5.83 3.52
CA GLY A 31 -0.82 -5.63 2.09
C GLY A 31 -2.03 -5.98 1.20
N PRO A 32 -3.25 -5.48 1.45
CA PRO A 32 -4.36 -5.73 0.56
C PRO A 32 -4.12 -5.08 -0.81
N VAL A 33 -4.43 -5.79 -1.88
CA VAL A 33 -4.44 -5.27 -3.25
C VAL A 33 -5.60 -5.87 -4.04
N PHE A 34 -6.39 -5.03 -4.69
CA PHE A 34 -7.52 -5.49 -5.51
C PHE A 34 -7.10 -5.66 -6.97
N SER A 35 -7.37 -6.85 -7.52
CA SER A 35 -7.12 -7.14 -8.93
C SER A 35 -8.23 -6.55 -9.81
N ARG A 36 -7.86 -6.07 -11.00
CA ARG A 36 -8.81 -5.69 -12.06
C ARG A 36 -9.71 -6.85 -12.50
N LEU A 37 -9.32 -8.08 -12.21
CA LEU A 37 -10.10 -9.29 -12.45
C LEU A 37 -11.20 -9.55 -11.40
N GLY A 38 -11.31 -8.73 -10.36
CA GLY A 38 -12.44 -8.77 -9.43
C GLY A 38 -12.21 -9.53 -8.13
N PHE A 39 -10.97 -9.79 -7.75
CA PHE A 39 -10.61 -10.45 -6.49
C PHE A 39 -9.63 -9.61 -5.67
N LEU A 40 -9.66 -9.79 -4.35
CA LEU A 40 -8.71 -9.19 -3.41
C LEU A 40 -7.58 -10.20 -3.13
N LEU A 41 -6.34 -9.73 -3.13
CA LEU A 41 -5.22 -10.42 -2.50
C LEU A 41 -4.83 -9.68 -1.22
N PHE A 42 -4.38 -10.41 -0.21
CA PHE A 42 -3.77 -9.87 1.00
C PHE A 42 -2.83 -10.92 1.60
N SER A 43 -1.81 -10.47 2.32
CA SER A 43 -0.83 -11.34 2.96
C SER A 43 -1.25 -11.67 4.39
N ASP A 44 -0.77 -12.80 4.92
CA ASP A 44 -0.75 -13.12 6.34
C ASP A 44 0.70 -13.45 6.74
N LEU A 45 1.30 -12.54 7.51
CA LEU A 45 2.70 -12.61 7.91
C LEU A 45 2.99 -13.78 8.86
N ARG A 46 2.01 -14.20 9.66
CA ARG A 46 2.16 -15.26 10.66
C ARG A 46 1.90 -16.64 10.07
N GLN A 47 0.98 -16.73 9.11
CA GLN A 47 0.70 -17.98 8.40
C GLN A 47 1.59 -18.18 7.17
N GLU A 48 2.39 -17.19 6.80
CA GLU A 48 3.26 -17.19 5.61
C GLU A 48 2.51 -17.54 4.32
N ARG A 49 1.36 -16.89 4.13
CA ARG A 49 0.48 -17.09 2.97
C ARG A 49 0.08 -15.77 2.35
N ILE A 50 -0.23 -15.82 1.06
CA ILE A 50 -1.05 -14.81 0.39
C ILE A 50 -2.40 -15.45 0.13
N PHE A 51 -3.46 -14.82 0.60
CA PHE A 51 -4.82 -15.26 0.40
C PHE A 51 -5.45 -14.53 -0.77
N ARG A 52 -6.37 -15.21 -1.45
CA ARG A 52 -7.30 -14.65 -2.42
C ARG A 52 -8.71 -14.70 -1.83
N TRP A 53 -9.36 -13.55 -1.78
CA TRP A 53 -10.77 -13.45 -1.46
C TRP A 53 -11.56 -12.96 -2.68
N GLU A 54 -12.61 -13.70 -3.02
CA GLU A 54 -13.47 -13.39 -4.16
C GLU A 54 -14.90 -13.82 -3.86
N ARG A 55 -15.82 -12.85 -3.83
CA ARG A 55 -17.27 -13.10 -3.66
C ARG A 55 -17.60 -14.03 -2.48
N GLY A 56 -16.96 -13.79 -1.33
CA GLY A 56 -17.15 -14.56 -0.11
C GLY A 56 -16.37 -15.88 -0.04
N LYS A 57 -15.64 -16.26 -1.11
CA LYS A 57 -14.77 -17.44 -1.11
C LYS A 57 -13.33 -17.04 -0.81
N LEU A 58 -12.75 -17.70 0.19
CA LEU A 58 -11.34 -17.57 0.56
C LEU A 58 -10.55 -18.77 0.03
N THR A 59 -9.40 -18.51 -0.60
CA THR A 59 -8.46 -19.54 -1.09
C THR A 59 -7.02 -19.10 -0.86
N VAL A 60 -6.08 -20.04 -0.82
CA VAL A 60 -4.65 -19.71 -0.79
C VAL A 60 -4.20 -19.39 -2.21
N PHE A 61 -3.67 -18.18 -2.42
CA PHE A 61 -3.07 -17.76 -3.69
C PHE A 61 -1.62 -18.21 -3.78
N ARG A 62 -0.86 -18.04 -2.70
CA ARG A 62 0.54 -18.47 -2.59
C ARG A 62 0.82 -18.96 -1.19
N ASP A 63 1.26 -20.22 -1.06
CA ASP A 63 1.74 -20.80 0.19
C ASP A 63 3.25 -20.58 0.33
N LYS A 64 3.78 -20.66 1.56
CA LYS A 64 5.21 -20.42 1.87
C LYS A 64 5.70 -19.10 1.26
N SER A 65 5.00 -18.03 1.58
CA SER A 65 5.14 -16.72 0.95
C SER A 65 6.42 -15.96 1.31
N ASN A 66 7.30 -16.56 2.13
CA ASN A 66 8.53 -15.98 2.67
C ASN A 66 8.27 -14.67 3.42
N HIS A 67 7.33 -14.75 4.38
CA HIS A 67 6.79 -13.59 5.09
C HIS A 67 6.38 -12.44 4.15
N ALA A 68 5.54 -12.73 3.14
CA ALA A 68 4.97 -11.68 2.31
C ALA A 68 4.28 -10.62 3.17
N ASN A 69 4.51 -9.35 2.83
CA ASN A 69 3.93 -8.19 3.51
C ASN A 69 3.13 -7.36 2.49
N GLY A 70 3.60 -6.15 2.13
CA GLY A 70 2.97 -5.31 1.13
C GLY A 70 2.87 -5.97 -0.24
N LEU A 71 1.74 -5.73 -0.91
CA LEU A 71 1.42 -6.26 -2.24
C LEU A 71 1.00 -5.12 -3.18
N THR A 72 1.39 -5.20 -4.45
CA THR A 72 0.84 -4.36 -5.52
C THR A 72 0.87 -5.10 -6.86
N PHE A 73 0.27 -4.55 -7.91
CA PHE A 73 0.38 -5.10 -9.27
C PHE A 73 1.20 -4.18 -10.17
N ASP A 74 1.87 -4.77 -11.16
CA ASP A 74 2.42 -4.02 -12.29
C ASP A 74 1.38 -3.83 -13.41
N HIS A 75 1.74 -3.09 -14.47
CA HIS A 75 0.86 -2.84 -15.63
C HIS A 75 0.45 -4.11 -16.39
N GLN A 76 1.16 -5.23 -16.20
CA GLN A 76 0.84 -6.51 -16.83
C GLN A 76 -0.04 -7.39 -15.93
N GLY A 77 -0.44 -6.89 -14.76
CA GLY A 77 -1.23 -7.61 -13.77
C GLY A 77 -0.43 -8.67 -13.00
N ARG A 78 0.92 -8.60 -13.02
CA ARG A 78 1.78 -9.48 -12.22
C ARG A 78 1.88 -8.95 -10.80
N LEU A 79 1.86 -9.85 -9.83
CA LEU A 79 1.92 -9.49 -8.41
C LEU A 79 3.34 -9.12 -8.04
N LEU A 80 3.53 -7.93 -7.50
CA LEU A 80 4.76 -7.48 -6.85
C LEU A 80 4.59 -7.62 -5.33
N THR A 81 5.63 -8.07 -4.65
CA THR A 81 5.54 -8.42 -3.22
C THR A 81 6.79 -8.02 -2.47
N CYS A 82 6.61 -7.33 -1.34
CA CYS A 82 7.62 -7.24 -0.30
C CYS A 82 7.66 -8.56 0.48
N GLU A 83 8.84 -9.17 0.59
CA GLU A 83 9.11 -10.39 1.35
C GLU A 83 10.29 -10.16 2.29
N LYS A 84 10.56 -11.10 3.19
CA LYS A 84 11.76 -11.03 4.04
C LYS A 84 13.04 -10.96 3.18
N GLY A 85 13.75 -9.83 3.30
CA GLY A 85 15.03 -9.57 2.63
C GLY A 85 14.96 -9.36 1.11
N ARG A 86 13.78 -9.28 0.49
CA ARG A 86 13.68 -9.11 -0.98
C ARG A 86 12.35 -8.54 -1.44
N VAL A 87 12.37 -7.96 -2.65
CA VAL A 87 11.17 -7.60 -3.41
C VAL A 87 11.07 -8.50 -4.62
N THR A 88 9.91 -9.10 -4.84
CA THR A 88 9.71 -10.10 -5.88
C THR A 88 8.56 -9.74 -6.82
N ARG A 89 8.56 -10.38 -7.99
CA ARG A 89 7.46 -10.40 -8.95
C ARG A 89 7.05 -11.85 -9.20
N THR A 90 5.77 -12.13 -9.07
CA THR A 90 5.17 -13.41 -9.47
C THR A 90 4.80 -13.34 -10.95
N GLU A 91 5.52 -14.10 -11.77
CA GLU A 91 5.27 -14.21 -13.21
C GLU A 91 3.96 -14.96 -13.50
N LYS A 92 3.45 -14.86 -14.73
CA LYS A 92 2.16 -15.47 -15.12
C LYS A 92 2.12 -17.00 -14.96
N ASN A 93 3.27 -17.65 -15.06
CA ASN A 93 3.41 -19.10 -14.85
C ASN A 93 3.62 -19.47 -13.37
N GLY A 94 3.56 -18.51 -12.45
CA GLY A 94 3.78 -18.70 -11.02
C GLY A 94 5.25 -18.64 -10.57
N ALA A 95 6.21 -18.52 -11.50
CA ALA A 95 7.62 -18.37 -11.14
C ALA A 95 7.87 -17.05 -10.39
N ILE A 96 8.83 -17.05 -9.49
CA ILE A 96 9.20 -15.87 -8.70
C ILE A 96 10.49 -15.26 -9.24
N THR A 97 10.41 -14.02 -9.71
CA THR A 97 11.56 -13.21 -10.12
C THR A 97 11.93 -12.26 -8.99
N VAL A 98 13.20 -12.25 -8.56
CA VAL A 98 13.70 -11.27 -7.58
C VAL A 98 14.02 -9.95 -8.30
N LEU A 99 13.41 -8.86 -7.86
CA LEU A 99 13.62 -7.51 -8.39
C LEU A 99 14.66 -6.73 -7.57
N ALA A 100 14.70 -6.96 -6.26
CA ALA A 100 15.68 -6.38 -5.34
C ALA A 100 15.92 -7.35 -4.17
N GLY A 101 17.13 -7.39 -3.62
CA GLY A 101 17.44 -8.29 -2.51
C GLY A 101 18.82 -8.09 -1.87
N GLU A 102 19.72 -7.36 -2.53
CA GLU A 102 21.03 -7.06 -1.95
C GLU A 102 20.90 -5.97 -0.87
N GLY A 103 21.38 -6.26 0.34
CA GLY A 103 21.42 -5.31 1.46
C GLY A 103 20.07 -4.96 2.08
N LEU A 104 18.97 -5.56 1.60
CA LEU A 104 17.63 -5.38 2.17
C LEU A 104 17.45 -6.23 3.43
N GLU A 105 16.68 -5.72 4.39
CA GLU A 105 16.43 -6.41 5.66
C GLU A 105 14.95 -6.74 5.82
N GLY A 106 14.09 -5.71 5.82
CA GLY A 106 12.65 -5.88 5.93
C GLY A 106 11.90 -4.95 4.99
N PRO A 107 11.90 -5.23 3.67
CA PRO A 107 10.96 -4.61 2.74
C PRO A 107 9.54 -4.72 3.31
N ASN A 108 8.84 -3.59 3.44
CA ASN A 108 7.57 -3.54 4.16
C ASN A 108 6.39 -3.33 3.19
N ASP A 109 6.28 -2.16 2.57
CA ASP A 109 5.23 -1.84 1.60
C ASP A 109 5.82 -1.28 0.31
N LEU A 110 5.02 -1.29 -0.76
CA LEU A 110 5.46 -0.92 -2.11
C LEU A 110 4.34 -0.33 -2.98
N VAL A 111 4.72 0.57 -3.89
CA VAL A 111 3.82 1.18 -4.86
C VAL A 111 4.48 1.25 -6.24
N TYR A 112 3.74 0.81 -7.26
CA TYR A 112 4.17 0.85 -8.65
C TYR A 112 3.71 2.15 -9.31
N ALA A 113 4.58 2.82 -10.06
CA ALA A 113 4.30 4.08 -10.75
C ALA A 113 3.91 3.84 -12.21
N ILE A 114 3.21 4.82 -12.80
CA ILE A 114 2.73 4.75 -14.19
C ILE A 114 3.85 4.76 -15.23
N ASP A 115 5.04 5.25 -14.83
CA ASP A 115 6.23 5.24 -15.67
C ASP A 115 6.98 3.90 -15.61
N GLY A 116 6.50 2.95 -14.81
CA GLY A 116 7.08 1.63 -14.59
C GLY A 116 8.08 1.56 -13.42
N SER A 117 8.32 2.65 -12.70
CA SER A 117 9.16 2.65 -11.50
C SER A 117 8.45 1.98 -10.33
N LEU A 118 9.21 1.32 -9.45
CA LEU A 118 8.69 0.76 -8.20
C LEU A 118 9.33 1.49 -7.01
N TYR A 119 8.52 1.99 -6.08
CA TYR A 119 8.99 2.52 -4.80
C TYR A 119 8.63 1.54 -3.69
N PHE A 120 9.55 1.32 -2.75
CA PHE A 120 9.29 0.46 -1.60
C PHE A 120 10.06 0.93 -0.37
N THR A 121 9.56 0.56 0.80
CA THR A 121 10.15 0.88 2.10
C THR A 121 10.90 -0.32 2.67
N ASP A 122 12.01 -0.08 3.37
CA ASP A 122 12.70 -1.08 4.19
C ASP A 122 12.69 -0.58 5.64
N PHE A 123 11.80 -1.16 6.44
CA PHE A 123 11.46 -0.65 7.76
C PHE A 123 12.65 -0.68 8.74
N PRO A 124 13.37 -1.81 8.91
CA PRO A 124 14.55 -1.84 9.78
C PRO A 124 15.67 -0.89 9.35
N LYS A 125 15.83 -0.69 8.03
CA LYS A 125 16.90 0.15 7.49
C LYS A 125 16.63 1.64 7.57
N GLY A 126 15.40 2.08 7.83
CA GLY A 126 15.08 3.51 7.78
C GLY A 126 15.09 4.08 6.35
N ARG A 127 14.96 3.24 5.32
CA ARG A 127 15.20 3.62 3.93
C ARG A 127 13.98 3.46 3.02
N VAL A 128 13.91 4.33 2.02
CA VAL A 128 13.01 4.21 0.87
C VAL A 128 13.86 3.96 -0.36
N TYR A 129 13.48 2.96 -1.15
CA TYR A 129 14.17 2.55 -2.35
C TYR A 129 13.30 2.78 -3.59
N GLN A 130 13.98 2.85 -4.73
CA GLN A 130 13.37 2.79 -6.04
C GLN A 130 14.02 1.67 -6.84
N VAL A 131 13.21 0.85 -7.51
CA VAL A 131 13.63 0.11 -8.70
C VAL A 131 13.25 0.96 -9.90
N THR A 132 14.22 1.41 -10.68
CA THR A 132 13.94 2.26 -11.86
C THR A 132 13.09 1.50 -12.88
N ARG A 133 12.30 2.23 -13.67
CA ARG A 133 11.54 1.64 -14.78
C ARG A 133 12.40 0.73 -15.67
N GLU A 134 11.84 -0.44 -16.02
CA GLU A 134 12.42 -1.33 -17.04
C GLU A 134 12.33 -0.61 -18.40
N ARG A 135 13.46 -0.30 -19.05
CA ARG A 135 13.45 0.18 -20.43
C ARG A 135 13.45 -1.03 -21.35
N SER A 136 12.31 -1.37 -21.95
CA SER A 136 12.30 -2.29 -23.09
C SER A 136 12.75 -1.53 -24.35
N GLY A 137 14.02 -1.68 -24.72
CA GLY A 137 14.50 -1.29 -26.05
C GLY A 137 13.92 -2.21 -27.14
N VAL A 138 13.78 -1.69 -28.36
CA VAL A 138 13.53 -2.51 -29.55
C VAL A 138 14.77 -3.39 -29.75
N GLY A 139 14.66 -4.71 -29.51
CA GLY A 139 15.79 -5.64 -29.76
C GLY A 139 16.14 -6.63 -28.65
N GLY A 140 15.38 -6.71 -27.56
CA GLY A 140 15.39 -7.90 -26.70
C GLY A 140 16.61 -8.09 -25.78
N THR A 141 16.62 -7.36 -24.68
CA THR A 141 16.82 -7.86 -23.29
C THR A 141 16.29 -6.74 -22.40
N ALA A 142 15.36 -7.02 -21.48
CA ALA A 142 14.95 -6.01 -20.51
C ALA A 142 16.13 -5.77 -19.56
N ASP A 143 16.77 -4.60 -19.65
CA ASP A 143 17.67 -4.17 -18.58
C ASP A 143 16.82 -4.06 -17.31
N LYS A 144 17.07 -4.98 -16.38
CA LYS A 144 16.45 -5.01 -15.05
C LYS A 144 16.66 -3.64 -14.43
N GLY A 145 15.58 -3.03 -13.93
CA GLY A 145 15.66 -1.74 -13.27
C GLY A 145 16.76 -1.69 -12.22
N THR A 146 17.48 -0.57 -12.12
CA THR A 146 18.49 -0.38 -11.08
C THR A 146 17.81 -0.12 -9.74
N VAL A 147 18.28 -0.79 -8.69
CA VAL A 147 17.85 -0.53 -7.32
C VAL A 147 18.70 0.60 -6.75
N ARG A 148 18.07 1.65 -6.23
CA ARG A 148 18.77 2.75 -5.54
C ARG A 148 18.00 3.24 -4.32
N VAL A 149 18.72 3.71 -3.31
CA VAL A 149 18.15 4.43 -2.18
C VAL A 149 17.70 5.81 -2.67
N VAL A 150 16.46 6.19 -2.39
CA VAL A 150 15.91 7.51 -2.74
C VAL A 150 15.53 8.33 -1.51
N SER A 151 15.50 7.73 -0.31
CA SER A 151 15.49 8.45 0.96
C SER A 151 16.10 7.64 2.11
N GLU A 152 16.74 8.34 3.04
CA GLU A 152 17.32 7.81 4.30
C GLU A 152 16.88 8.62 5.53
N ASP A 153 15.87 9.47 5.38
CA ASP A 153 15.47 10.42 6.41
C ASP A 153 14.46 9.87 7.42
N GLY A 154 13.96 8.65 7.21
CA GLY A 154 12.96 7.99 8.05
C GLY A 154 13.56 7.13 9.17
N GLU A 155 12.82 6.92 10.26
CA GLU A 155 13.24 6.01 11.35
C GLU A 155 12.55 4.64 11.29
N GLY A 156 11.36 4.58 10.71
CA GLY A 156 10.66 3.34 10.39
C GLY A 156 9.71 3.55 9.22
N PRO A 157 10.21 3.76 7.99
CA PRO A 157 9.37 3.90 6.82
C PRO A 157 8.55 2.62 6.62
N ASN A 158 7.26 2.79 6.44
CA ASN A 158 6.28 1.71 6.47
C ASN A 158 5.39 1.77 5.21
N GLY A 159 4.11 2.13 5.32
CA GLY A 159 3.24 2.32 4.16
C GLY A 159 3.75 3.38 3.18
N VAL A 160 3.53 3.16 1.88
CA VAL A 160 3.93 4.07 0.81
C VAL A 160 2.84 4.20 -0.25
N ALA A 161 2.60 5.43 -0.74
CA ALA A 161 1.66 5.67 -1.84
C ALA A 161 2.01 6.90 -2.69
N LEU A 162 1.58 6.88 -3.93
CA LEU A 162 1.72 8.01 -4.86
C LEU A 162 0.51 8.94 -4.77
N ALA A 163 0.70 10.24 -4.97
CA ALA A 163 -0.41 11.16 -5.25
C ALA A 163 -1.08 10.84 -6.60
N PRO A 164 -2.33 11.30 -6.87
CA PRO A 164 -3.04 11.05 -8.13
C PRO A 164 -2.25 11.34 -9.41
N LYS A 165 -1.52 12.46 -9.42
CA LYS A 165 -0.68 12.89 -10.54
C LYS A 165 0.76 12.38 -10.48
N GLN A 166 1.08 11.52 -9.50
CA GLN A 166 2.38 10.88 -9.26
C GLN A 166 3.57 11.84 -9.15
N GLN A 167 3.31 13.11 -8.82
CA GLN A 167 4.35 14.12 -8.54
C GLN A 167 4.81 14.13 -7.08
N LYS A 168 4.13 13.37 -6.21
CA LYS A 168 4.45 13.24 -4.79
C LYS A 168 4.40 11.79 -4.34
N LEU A 169 5.31 11.43 -3.43
CA LEU A 169 5.30 10.17 -2.69
C LEU A 169 4.96 10.46 -1.22
N TYR A 170 4.01 9.73 -0.66
CA TYR A 170 3.68 9.73 0.75
C TYR A 170 4.26 8.48 1.40
N VAL A 171 4.88 8.63 2.57
CA VAL A 171 5.48 7.53 3.33
C VAL A 171 5.08 7.67 4.80
N ALA A 172 4.53 6.62 5.39
CA ALA A 172 4.35 6.57 6.84
C ALA A 172 5.71 6.29 7.50
N ASP A 173 6.11 7.14 8.43
CA ASP A 173 7.21 6.89 9.35
C ASP A 173 6.62 6.46 10.69
N TYR A 174 6.49 5.16 10.85
CA TYR A 174 5.79 4.55 11.98
C TYR A 174 6.46 4.90 13.31
N ARG A 175 7.79 4.95 13.38
CA ARG A 175 8.50 5.26 14.63
C ARG A 175 8.36 6.72 15.04
N LYS A 176 8.26 7.64 14.07
CA LYS A 176 8.03 9.07 14.31
C LYS A 176 6.57 9.44 14.53
N LYS A 177 5.63 8.51 14.32
CA LYS A 177 4.18 8.79 14.29
C LYS A 177 3.82 9.91 13.31
N LEU A 178 4.45 9.89 12.14
CA LEU A 178 4.38 10.95 11.16
C LEU A 178 4.20 10.39 9.75
N ILE A 179 3.35 11.03 8.95
CA ILE A 179 3.33 10.87 7.51
C ILE A 179 4.23 11.92 6.89
N ARG A 180 5.11 11.48 6.00
CA ARG A 180 6.04 12.30 5.24
C ARG A 180 5.60 12.39 3.80
N VAL A 181 5.94 13.51 3.16
CA VAL A 181 5.69 13.72 1.73
C VAL A 181 6.94 14.22 1.03
N TYR A 182 7.18 13.67 -0.15
CA TYR A 182 8.34 13.96 -0.99
C TYR A 182 7.87 14.40 -2.36
N GLY A 183 8.50 15.43 -2.94
CA GLY A 183 8.39 15.71 -4.37
C GLY A 183 9.15 14.65 -5.17
N ILE A 184 8.58 14.18 -6.27
CA ILE A 184 9.24 13.23 -7.18
C ILE A 184 9.85 14.02 -8.34
N LYS A 185 11.16 13.89 -8.53
CA LYS A 185 11.89 14.52 -9.63
C LYS A 185 11.69 13.75 -10.94
N ALA A 186 12.04 14.38 -12.06
CA ALA A 186 11.87 13.79 -13.39
C ALA A 186 12.62 12.46 -13.61
N ASP A 187 13.72 12.24 -12.89
CA ASP A 187 14.47 10.99 -12.93
C ASP A 187 13.94 9.92 -11.96
N GLY A 188 12.90 10.24 -11.17
CA GLY A 188 12.28 9.40 -10.16
C GLY A 188 12.94 9.47 -8.77
N THR A 189 14.01 10.24 -8.57
CA THR A 189 14.51 10.52 -7.21
C THR A 189 13.56 11.42 -6.43
N LEU A 190 13.77 11.48 -5.11
CA LEU A 190 12.97 12.31 -4.23
C LEU A 190 13.67 13.65 -3.92
N GLU A 191 12.87 14.69 -3.77
CA GLU A 191 13.26 15.91 -3.07
C GLU A 191 13.38 15.65 -1.56
N LYS A 192 13.91 16.63 -0.81
CA LYS A 192 13.96 16.53 0.65
C LYS A 192 12.54 16.38 1.21
N GLY A 193 12.32 15.34 2.00
CA GLY A 193 11.03 15.06 2.62
C GLY A 193 10.60 16.14 3.60
N ARG A 194 9.30 16.42 3.63
CA ARG A 194 8.68 17.31 4.62
C ARG A 194 7.59 16.57 5.39
N ASP A 195 7.30 17.07 6.57
CA ASP A 195 6.23 16.59 7.42
C ASP A 195 4.88 16.91 6.77
N PHE A 196 3.98 15.94 6.74
CA PHE A 196 2.65 16.10 6.14
C PHE A 196 1.56 16.11 7.22
N ALA A 197 1.48 15.05 8.04
CA ALA A 197 0.46 14.93 9.08
C ALA A 197 0.91 13.94 10.17
N ASN A 198 0.49 14.17 11.42
CA ASN A 198 0.76 13.25 12.53
C ASN A 198 -0.21 12.06 12.50
N ALA A 199 0.32 10.84 12.45
CA ALA A 199 -0.44 9.60 12.52
C ALA A 199 0.47 8.42 12.89
N GLN A 200 -0.03 7.47 13.68
CA GLN A 200 0.64 6.18 13.90
C GLN A 200 0.39 5.26 12.69
N GLY A 201 0.78 5.74 11.51
CA GLY A 201 0.48 5.11 10.24
C GLY A 201 1.30 3.85 10.01
N ASP A 202 0.61 2.77 9.68
CA ASP A 202 1.19 1.56 9.10
C ASP A 202 1.11 1.67 7.57
N GLY A 203 0.16 0.99 6.92
CA GLY A 203 -0.18 1.17 5.52
C GLY A 203 -0.94 2.49 5.22
N LEU A 204 -0.71 3.06 4.03
CA LEU A 204 -1.47 4.21 3.54
C LEU A 204 -1.74 4.11 2.03
N LYS A 205 -2.81 4.78 1.58
CA LYS A 205 -3.16 4.96 0.18
C LYS A 205 -3.73 6.35 -0.06
N THR A 206 -3.78 6.79 -1.33
CA THR A 206 -4.39 8.06 -1.72
C THR A 206 -5.64 7.80 -2.57
N ASP A 207 -6.59 8.72 -2.54
CA ASP A 207 -7.76 8.70 -3.42
C ASP A 207 -7.63 9.65 -4.62
N GLU A 208 -8.52 9.53 -5.62
CA GLU A 208 -8.51 10.34 -6.84
C GLU A 208 -8.66 11.86 -6.58
N ALA A 209 -9.17 12.27 -5.41
CA ALA A 209 -9.24 13.67 -4.99
C ALA A 209 -7.93 14.16 -4.32
N GLY A 210 -6.99 13.26 -4.04
CA GLY A 210 -5.71 13.54 -3.43
C GLY A 210 -5.70 13.47 -1.90
N ASN A 211 -6.78 13.00 -1.27
CA ASN A 211 -6.76 12.75 0.17
C ASN A 211 -5.87 11.54 0.48
N VAL A 212 -5.28 11.54 1.67
CA VAL A 212 -4.41 10.47 2.17
C VAL A 212 -5.16 9.69 3.25
N TRP A 213 -5.35 8.40 3.02
CA TRP A 213 -6.02 7.48 3.91
C TRP A 213 -4.99 6.58 4.56
N VAL A 214 -4.91 6.62 5.89
CA VAL A 214 -3.85 6.01 6.70
C VAL A 214 -4.46 4.99 7.64
N ALA A 215 -3.97 3.76 7.62
CA ALA A 215 -4.23 2.78 8.68
C ALA A 215 -3.49 3.23 9.95
N ASP A 216 -4.19 3.92 10.85
CA ASP A 216 -3.66 4.38 12.14
C ASP A 216 -4.03 3.33 13.19
N GLY A 217 -3.02 2.57 13.65
CA GLY A 217 -3.21 1.46 14.59
C GLY A 217 -3.78 1.87 15.95
N GLU A 218 -3.72 3.15 16.32
CA GLU A 218 -4.26 3.68 17.58
C GLU A 218 -5.71 4.16 17.45
N LYS A 219 -6.22 4.38 16.23
CA LYS A 219 -7.53 5.05 16.00
C LYS A 219 -8.47 4.32 15.04
N GLY A 220 -7.97 3.83 13.92
CA GLY A 220 -8.76 3.44 12.74
C GLY A 220 -8.16 4.00 11.45
N VAL A 221 -8.93 4.04 10.37
CA VAL A 221 -8.44 4.67 9.13
C VAL A 221 -8.60 6.18 9.23
N THR A 222 -7.50 6.90 9.40
CA THR A 222 -7.49 8.37 9.47
C THR A 222 -7.38 8.95 8.07
N VAL A 223 -8.22 9.95 7.76
CA VAL A 223 -8.29 10.59 6.44
C VAL A 223 -7.80 12.03 6.55
N PHE A 224 -6.82 12.39 5.72
CA PHE A 224 -6.28 13.74 5.61
C PHE A 224 -6.53 14.31 4.22
N ASP A 225 -6.85 15.61 4.13
CA ASP A 225 -6.93 16.30 2.86
C ASP A 225 -5.53 16.53 2.23
N PRO A 226 -5.42 17.00 0.97
CA PRO A 226 -4.12 17.19 0.32
C PRO A 226 -3.16 18.18 1.01
N ASN A 227 -3.65 18.98 1.96
CA ASN A 227 -2.87 19.93 2.75
C ASN A 227 -2.42 19.35 4.10
N GLY A 228 -2.90 18.16 4.47
CA GLY A 228 -2.59 17.50 5.74
C GLY A 228 -3.63 17.76 6.83
N GLU A 229 -4.77 18.40 6.52
CA GLU A 229 -5.83 18.60 7.50
C GLU A 229 -6.63 17.31 7.71
N MET A 230 -6.83 16.91 8.98
CA MET A 230 -7.62 15.73 9.30
C MET A 230 -9.09 15.95 8.97
N LEU A 231 -9.64 15.13 8.07
CA LEU A 231 -11.06 15.12 7.73
C LEU A 231 -11.89 14.27 8.70
N GLY A 232 -11.31 13.16 9.17
CA GLY A 232 -11.92 12.30 10.17
C GLY A 232 -11.34 10.89 10.21
N ILE A 233 -12.05 9.99 10.88
CA ILE A 233 -11.61 8.63 11.20
C ILE A 233 -12.72 7.64 10.86
N VAL A 234 -12.39 6.57 10.16
CA VAL A 234 -13.25 5.39 9.99
C VAL A 234 -12.80 4.35 11.01
N ASN A 235 -13.54 4.19 12.11
CA ASN A 235 -13.17 3.25 13.16
C ASN A 235 -13.34 1.80 12.68
N THR A 236 -12.34 0.97 12.94
CA THR A 236 -12.35 -0.46 12.67
C THR A 236 -12.43 -1.26 13.97
N PRO A 237 -13.06 -2.46 13.97
CA PRO A 237 -13.15 -3.28 15.18
C PRO A 237 -11.80 -3.82 15.67
N GLU A 238 -10.82 -3.95 14.78
CA GLU A 238 -9.43 -4.31 15.08
C GLU A 238 -8.51 -3.18 14.59
N ALA A 239 -7.34 -3.02 15.21
CA ALA A 239 -6.35 -2.04 14.78
C ALA A 239 -5.95 -2.29 13.30
N PRO A 240 -6.13 -1.31 12.40
CA PRO A 240 -5.85 -1.50 10.98
C PRO A 240 -4.35 -1.52 10.74
N ALA A 241 -3.94 -2.36 9.79
CA ALA A 241 -2.56 -2.48 9.34
C ALA A 241 -2.41 -1.87 7.93
N ASN A 242 -3.37 -2.08 7.02
CA ASN A 242 -3.27 -1.54 5.65
C ASN A 242 -4.65 -1.46 4.99
N LEU A 243 -4.72 -0.82 3.82
CA LEU A 243 -5.97 -0.58 3.10
C LEU A 243 -5.79 -0.53 1.58
N ASN A 244 -6.86 -0.84 0.83
CA ASN A 244 -6.88 -0.73 -0.62
C ASN A 244 -8.31 -0.59 -1.16
N TRP A 245 -8.51 0.19 -2.23
CA TRP A 245 -9.82 0.26 -2.90
C TRP A 245 -10.06 -0.96 -3.77
N GLY A 246 -11.31 -1.41 -3.83
CA GLY A 246 -11.67 -2.56 -4.66
C GLY A 246 -13.15 -2.64 -5.02
N GLY A 247 -13.52 -3.75 -5.65
CA GLY A 247 -14.92 -4.08 -5.96
C GLY A 247 -15.54 -3.24 -7.09
N GLY A 248 -14.74 -2.72 -8.03
CA GLY A 248 -15.24 -1.84 -9.09
C GLY A 248 -15.82 -0.56 -8.52
N PHE A 249 -15.07 0.10 -7.62
CA PHE A 249 -15.44 1.34 -6.94
C PHE A 249 -16.48 1.22 -5.81
N ARG A 250 -16.70 0.00 -5.29
CA ARG A 250 -17.74 -0.24 -4.26
C ARG A 250 -17.23 -0.21 -2.83
N GLY A 251 -15.94 0.03 -2.60
CA GLY A 251 -15.46 0.36 -1.26
C GLY A 251 -14.00 0.06 -0.99
N LEU A 252 -13.63 0.34 0.26
CA LEU A 252 -12.30 0.21 0.81
C LEU A 252 -12.21 -1.11 1.58
N TYR A 253 -11.23 -1.93 1.23
CA TYR A 253 -10.84 -3.11 2.01
C TYR A 253 -9.74 -2.74 2.99
N ILE A 254 -9.84 -3.23 4.21
CA ILE A 254 -8.95 -2.90 5.31
C ILE A 254 -8.47 -4.20 5.95
N THR A 255 -7.17 -4.43 5.97
CA THR A 255 -6.57 -5.51 6.76
C THR A 255 -6.35 -4.99 8.18
N ALA A 256 -6.83 -5.73 9.18
CA ALA A 256 -6.72 -5.32 10.57
C ALA A 256 -6.54 -6.55 11.46
N ARG A 257 -5.34 -6.68 12.03
CA ARG A 257 -4.91 -7.82 12.88
C ARG A 257 -5.29 -9.18 12.27
N THR A 258 -6.39 -9.78 12.70
CA THR A 258 -6.80 -11.16 12.35
C THR A 258 -7.94 -11.22 11.34
N SER A 259 -8.37 -10.07 10.81
CA SER A 259 -9.55 -9.95 9.97
C SER A 259 -9.36 -8.98 8.80
N VAL A 260 -10.17 -9.17 7.76
CA VAL A 260 -10.34 -8.23 6.66
C VAL A 260 -11.72 -7.62 6.75
N TYR A 261 -11.78 -6.30 6.64
CA TYR A 261 -13.00 -5.50 6.66
C TYR A 261 -13.24 -4.82 5.31
N HIS A 262 -14.49 -4.47 5.05
CA HIS A 262 -14.91 -3.67 3.91
C HIS A 262 -15.79 -2.51 4.40
N VAL A 263 -15.66 -1.36 3.76
CA VAL A 263 -16.54 -0.21 3.97
C VAL A 263 -16.86 0.45 2.62
N PRO A 264 -18.14 0.78 2.32
CA PRO A 264 -18.48 1.52 1.11
C PRO A 264 -17.77 2.88 1.06
N SER A 265 -17.26 3.23 -0.11
CA SER A 265 -16.59 4.51 -0.37
C SER A 265 -17.29 5.24 -1.51
N LYS A 266 -17.32 6.57 -1.47
CA LYS A 266 -17.81 7.43 -2.56
C LYS A 266 -16.70 7.89 -3.51
N VAL A 267 -15.46 7.53 -3.20
CA VAL A 267 -14.27 7.92 -3.97
C VAL A 267 -13.46 6.67 -4.31
N ASN A 268 -12.68 6.78 -5.37
CA ASN A 268 -11.79 5.71 -5.80
C ASN A 268 -10.38 5.96 -5.33
N GLY A 269 -9.61 4.88 -5.15
CA GLY A 269 -8.17 4.98 -4.94
C GLY A 269 -7.46 5.55 -6.17
N THR A 270 -6.33 6.21 -5.95
CA THR A 270 -5.43 6.64 -7.01
C THR A 270 -5.05 5.46 -7.90
N ARG A 271 -5.15 5.65 -9.22
CA ARG A 271 -4.75 4.65 -10.21
C ARG A 271 -3.25 4.68 -10.40
N THR A 272 -2.60 3.57 -10.08
CA THR A 272 -1.15 3.40 -10.16
C THR A 272 -0.70 2.42 -11.23
N PHE A 273 -1.59 1.51 -11.64
CA PHE A 273 -1.39 0.54 -12.72
C PHE A 273 -2.69 0.31 -13.47
#